data_AF-A0A482WHK4-F1
#
_entry.id   AF-A0A482WHK4-F1
#
_cell.length_a   1.000
_cell.length_b   1.000
_cell.length_c   1.000
_cell.angle_alpha   90.00
_cell.angle_beta   90.00
_cell.angle_gamma   90.00
#
_symmetry.space_group_name_H-M   'P 1'
#
loop_
_entity.id
_entity.type
_entity.pdbx_description
1 polymer ?
#
loop_
_entity_poly.entity_id
_entity_poly.type
_entity_poly.pdbx_seq_one_letter_code
_entity_poly.pdbx_strand_id
1 'polypeptide(L)' 'NIYLGETFSSYICVHNSSGQAAKDVTLKADLQTNSLRIPLCGNQADLTARDLDPGQTLDEVIHHE' A
#
# COMPACT_ATOMS: atom_id res chain seq x y z
N ASN A 1 -11.80 -5.56 12.54
CA ASN A 1 -12.89 -4.58 12.65
C ASN A 1 -12.27 -3.21 12.74
N ILE A 2 -12.83 -2.24 12.01
CA ILE A 2 -12.40 -0.84 12.03
C ILE A 2 -13.51 -0.08 12.75
N TYR A 3 -13.17 0.58 13.86
CA TYR A 3 -14.14 1.25 14.72
C TYR A 3 -14.08 2.76 14.52
N LEU A 4 -15.23 3.43 14.67
CA LEU A 4 -15.29 4.89 14.57
C LEU A 4 -14.54 5.54 15.73
N GLY A 5 -13.68 6.51 15.43
CA GLY A 5 -12.90 7.25 16.43
C GLY A 5 -11.58 6.59 16.83
N GLU A 6 -11.19 5.50 16.16
CA GLU A 6 -9.87 4.89 16.29
C GLU A 6 -9.04 5.13 15.02
N THR A 7 -7.72 5.29 15.17
CA THR A 7 -6.80 5.31 14.03
C THR A 7 -6.66 3.91 13.44
N PHE A 8 -7.08 3.72 12.20
CA PHE A 8 -6.70 2.57 11.40
C PHE A 8 -5.20 2.64 11.08
N SER A 9 -4.46 1.62 11.50
CA SER A 9 -3.06 1.44 11.14
C SER A 9 -2.85 0.11 10.43
N SER A 10 -2.16 0.13 9.29
CA SER A 10 -1.88 -1.05 8.48
C SER A 10 -0.47 -1.00 7.94
N TYR A 11 0.14 -2.18 7.80
CA TYR A 11 1.42 -2.37 7.15
C TYR A 11 1.24 -3.28 5.95
N ILE A 12 1.72 -2.86 4.78
CA ILE A 12 1.71 -3.63 3.54
C ILE A 12 3.14 -3.84 3.09
N CYS A 13 3.49 -5.07 2.76
CA CYS A 13 4.81 -5.49 2.33
C CYS A 13 4.69 -6.24 1.00
N VAL A 14 5.35 -5.74 -0.04
CA VAL A 14 5.41 -6.37 -1.37
C VAL A 14 6.84 -6.84 -1.59
N HIS A 15 7.05 -8.15 -1.58
CA HIS A 15 8.37 -8.75 -1.74
C HIS A 15 8.51 -9.44 -3.10
N ASN A 16 9.58 -9.14 -3.84
CA ASN A 16 9.91 -9.85 -5.06
C ASN A 16 10.73 -11.12 -4.75
N SER A 17 10.04 -12.26 -4.63
CA SER A 17 10.67 -13.57 -4.41
C SER A 17 11.16 -14.25 -5.70
N SER A 18 11.08 -13.57 -6.84
CA SER A 18 11.52 -14.14 -8.11
C SER A 18 13.02 -13.90 -8.36
N GLY A 19 13.57 -14.58 -9.36
CA GLY A 19 14.95 -14.37 -9.82
C GLY A 19 15.12 -13.22 -10.83
N GLN A 20 14.09 -12.42 -11.08
CA GLN A 20 14.10 -11.33 -12.08
C GLN A 20 13.56 -10.04 -11.47
N ALA A 21 13.94 -8.88 -12.04
CA ALA A 21 13.39 -7.60 -11.61
C ALA A 21 11.91 -7.47 -12.00
N ALA A 22 11.05 -7.16 -11.04
CA ALA A 22 9.67 -6.76 -11.29
C ALA A 22 9.64 -5.27 -11.66
N LYS A 23 8.96 -4.92 -12.75
CA LYS A 23 8.93 -3.55 -13.28
C LYS A 23 7.60 -2.87 -12.98
N ASP A 24 7.66 -1.55 -12.81
CA ASP A 24 6.49 -0.69 -12.67
C ASP A 24 5.50 -1.12 -11.56
N VAL A 25 6.03 -1.61 -10.45
CA VAL A 25 5.24 -2.04 -9.29
C VAL A 25 4.60 -0.81 -8.65
N THR A 26 3.29 -0.85 -8.48
CA THR A 26 2.50 0.19 -7.82
C THR A 26 1.66 -0.43 -6.71
N LEU A 27 1.50 0.28 -5.61
CA LEU A 27 0.61 -0.09 -4.53
C LEU A 27 -0.53 0.92 -4.43
N LYS A 28 -1.76 0.41 -4.36
CA LYS A 28 -2.94 1.22 -4.08
C LYS A 28 -3.79 0.53 -3.03
N ALA A 29 -4.09 1.26 -1.97
CA ALA A 29 -5.01 0.82 -0.93
C ALA A 29 -6.17 1.81 -0.78
N ASP A 30 -7.38 1.26 -0.74
CA ASP A 30 -8.62 2.01 -0.51
C ASP A 30 -9.37 1.33 0.65
N LEU A 31 -9.90 2.11 1.60
CA LEU A 31 -10.87 1.64 2.59
C LEU A 31 -12.28 1.77 2.03
N GLN A 32 -12.95 0.65 1.84
CA GLN A 32 -14.29 0.60 1.25
C GLN A 32 -15.35 0.22 2.29
N THR A 33 -16.36 1.07 2.42
CA THR A 33 -17.62 0.81 3.14
C THR A 33 -18.75 0.61 2.13
N ASN A 34 -19.97 0.31 2.61
CA ASN A 34 -21.14 0.18 1.72
C ASN A 34 -21.47 1.47 0.95
N SER A 35 -21.06 2.64 1.45
CA SER A 35 -21.43 3.95 0.89
C SER A 35 -20.25 4.80 0.43
N LEU A 36 -19.02 4.50 0.85
CA LEU A 36 -17.85 5.34 0.62
C LEU A 36 -16.61 4.50 0.30
N ARG A 37 -15.80 5.01 -0.63
CA ARG A 37 -14.43 4.54 -0.87
C ARG A 37 -13.48 5.67 -0.48
N ILE A 38 -12.61 5.39 0.49
CA ILE A 38 -11.64 6.33 1.03
C ILE A 38 -10.26 5.88 0.54
N PRO A 39 -9.54 6.67 -0.28
CA PRO A 39 -8.17 6.35 -0.65
C PRO A 39 -7.26 6.47 0.57
N LEU A 40 -6.48 5.43 0.85
CA LEU A 40 -5.56 5.39 1.99
C LEU A 40 -4.12 5.71 1.61
N CYS A 41 -3.72 5.50 0.35
CA CYS A 41 -2.44 5.93 -0.19
C CYS A 41 -2.56 7.38 -0.69
N GLY A 42 -2.24 8.35 0.17
CA GLY A 42 -2.57 9.77 -0.04
C GLY A 42 -1.41 10.69 -0.43
N ASN A 43 -0.14 10.26 -0.35
CA ASN A 43 0.98 11.08 -0.79
C ASN A 43 1.52 10.60 -2.14
N GLN A 44 1.70 11.53 -3.07
CA GLN A 44 2.13 11.30 -4.46
C GLN A 44 3.43 10.50 -4.61
N ALA A 45 4.20 10.28 -3.54
CA ALA A 45 5.38 9.42 -3.53
C ALA A 45 5.02 7.93 -3.72
N ASP A 46 3.84 7.48 -3.25
CA ASP A 46 3.45 6.05 -3.18
C ASP A 46 2.74 5.53 -4.44
N LEU A 47 2.42 6.45 -5.37
CA LEU A 47 1.88 6.12 -6.70
C LEU A 47 2.95 6.08 -7.78
N THR A 48 4.19 6.42 -7.44
CA THR A 48 5.31 6.34 -8.38
C THR A 48 5.63 4.87 -8.59
N ALA A 49 5.47 4.40 -9.84
CA ALA A 49 5.82 3.05 -10.20
C ALA A 49 7.30 2.79 -9.86
N ARG A 50 7.56 1.66 -9.20
CA ARG A 50 8.90 1.27 -8.73
C ARG A 50 9.29 -0.07 -9.30
N ASP A 51 10.55 -0.19 -9.64
CA ASP A 51 11.13 -1.49 -9.92
C ASP A 51 11.53 -2.16 -8.60
N LEU A 52 11.25 -3.46 -8.50
CA LEU A 52 11.71 -4.31 -7.40
C LEU A 52 12.68 -5.35 -7.94
N ASP A 53 13.95 -5.22 -7.58
CA ASP A 53 14.97 -6.22 -7.89
C ASP A 53 14.72 -7.54 -7.13
N PRO A 54 15.33 -8.67 -7.55
CA PRO A 54 15.22 -9.94 -6.84
C PRO A 54 15.56 -9.80 -5.35
N GLY A 55 14.63 -10.21 -4.48
CA GLY A 55 14.76 -10.12 -3.03
C GLY A 55 14.45 -8.75 -2.43
N GLN A 56 14.15 -7.72 -3.24
CA GLN A 56 13.77 -6.41 -2.76
C GLN A 56 12.31 -6.40 -2.26
N THR A 57 12.03 -5.46 -1.37
CA THR A 57 10.73 -5.24 -0.77
C THR A 57 10.29 -3.78 -0.93
N LEU A 58 9.00 -3.57 -1.17
CA LEU A 58 8.30 -2.29 -1.01
C LEU A 58 7.45 -2.38 0.27
N ASP A 59 7.70 -1.47 1.21
CA ASP A 59 7.09 -1.44 2.53
C ASP A 59 6.28 -0.17 2.70
N GLU A 60 5.01 -0.29 3.06
CA GLU A 60 4.11 0.83 3.24
C GLU A 60 3.38 0.77 4.57
N VAL A 61 3.43 1.88 5.29
CA VAL A 61 2.72 2.07 6.57
C VAL A 61 1.61 3.08 6.34
N ILE A 62 0.38 2.62 6.53
CA ILE A 62 -0.84 3.42 6.35
C ILE A 62 -1.39 3.77 7.72
N HIS A 63 -1.65 5.05 7.93
CA HIS A 63 -2.38 5.57 9.08
C HIS A 63 -3.58 6.39 8.59
N HIS A 64 -4.77 6.10 9.11
CA HIS A 64 -6.01 6.81 8.77
C HIS A 64 -6.89 6.97 10.01
N GLU A 65 -7.39 8.19 10.26
CA GLU A 65 -8.30 8.52 11.38
C GLU A 65 -9.77 8.54 10.96
#